data_AF-A0A161HHU9-F1
#
_entry.id   AF-A0A161HHU9-F1
#
_cell.length_a   1.000
_cell.length_b   1.000
_cell.length_c   1.000
_cell.angle_alpha   90.00
_cell.angle_beta   90.00
_cell.angle_gamma   90.00
#
_symmetry.space_group_name_H-M   'P 1'
#
loop_
_entity.id
_entity.type
_entity.pdbx_description
1 polymer ?
#
loop_
_entity_poly.entity_id
_entity_poly.type
_entity_poly.pdbx_seq_one_letter_code
_entity_poly.pdbx_strand_id
1 'polypeptide(L)'
;MLDIKRTNEPWVIPKIVEDLKKVNSDLDFWGRRMVLGIWRWDVLESANSSCPTLPVLHIGFSRSLARKFLAQSQVVGISLNVVSLNVPGGSSLIHEAKQLGKLTYAWTVNQKPAMKWAASMDLDGIITDHPDVYAKFIGDVTEKEIETIYAVKEPSAFYTFSEKMSYRLKFAVMWMWVFYLQVSDFFFPSAKGPF
;
A
#
# COMPACT_ATOMS: atom_id res chain seq x y z
N MET A 1 -8.11 4.89 -6.34
CA MET A 1 -7.00 5.50 -5.58
C MET A 1 -6.32 6.54 -6.46
N LEU A 2 -6.14 7.76 -5.98
CA LEU A 2 -5.35 8.79 -6.65
C LEU A 2 -3.92 8.75 -6.10
N ASP A 3 -2.95 8.34 -6.93
CA ASP A 3 -1.56 8.11 -6.50
C ASP A 3 -0.74 9.41 -6.53
N ILE A 4 -0.47 9.97 -5.36
CA ILE A 4 0.34 11.18 -5.17
C ILE A 4 1.79 10.75 -4.93
N LYS A 5 2.54 10.66 -6.04
CA LYS A 5 3.89 10.13 -6.10
C LYS A 5 4.85 10.86 -5.15
N ARG A 6 5.92 10.17 -4.77
CA ARG A 6 7.05 10.72 -4.00
C ARG A 6 7.61 12.04 -4.54
N THR A 7 7.54 12.24 -5.86
CA THR A 7 8.06 13.43 -6.53
C THR A 7 7.12 14.62 -6.47
N ASN A 8 5.86 14.43 -6.04
CA ASN A 8 4.90 15.51 -5.88
C ASN A 8 5.17 16.26 -4.57
N GLU A 9 5.07 17.58 -4.65
CA GLU A 9 5.21 18.47 -3.50
C GLU A 9 3.92 18.55 -2.68
N PRO A 10 3.99 18.87 -1.38
CA PRO A 10 2.81 18.94 -0.52
C PRO A 10 1.72 19.88 -1.05
N TRP A 11 2.08 20.96 -1.74
CA TRP A 11 1.13 21.92 -2.33
C TRP A 11 0.21 21.31 -3.40
N VAL A 12 0.48 20.09 -3.89
CA VAL A 12 -0.43 19.39 -4.82
C VAL A 12 -1.79 19.09 -4.18
N ILE A 13 -1.83 18.84 -2.88
CA ILE A 13 -3.06 18.51 -2.16
C ILE A 13 -4.10 19.63 -2.27
N PRO A 14 -3.82 20.89 -1.88
CA PRO A 14 -4.80 21.97 -1.98
C PRO A 14 -5.23 22.22 -3.44
N LYS A 15 -4.38 21.93 -4.43
CA LYS A 15 -4.76 22.00 -5.86
C LYS A 15 -5.73 20.90 -6.26
N ILE A 16 -5.53 19.66 -5.80
CA ILE A 16 -6.51 18.58 -5.96
C ILE A 16 -7.84 19.00 -5.35
N VAL A 17 -7.84 19.52 -4.12
CA VAL A 17 -9.06 19.96 -3.43
C VAL A 17 -9.77 21.10 -4.19
N GLU A 18 -9.02 22.08 -4.69
CA GLU A 18 -9.54 23.16 -5.52
C GLU A 18 -10.27 22.61 -6.75
N ASP A 19 -9.65 21.65 -7.45
CA ASP A 19 -10.22 21.05 -8.66
C ASP A 19 -11.42 20.16 -8.39
N LEU A 20 -11.40 19.36 -7.31
CA LEU A 20 -12.56 18.57 -6.88
C LEU A 20 -13.76 19.47 -6.59
N LYS A 21 -13.53 20.61 -5.91
CA LYS A 21 -14.58 21.57 -5.57
C LYS A 21 -15.19 22.29 -6.76
N LYS A 22 -14.47 22.39 -7.90
CA LYS A 22 -15.02 22.94 -9.16
C LYS A 22 -16.10 22.03 -9.75
N VAL A 23 -16.03 20.72 -9.49
CA VAL A 23 -17.02 19.74 -9.97
C VAL A 23 -18.10 19.49 -8.92
N ASN A 24 -17.71 19.26 -7.66
CA ASN A 24 -18.63 19.16 -6.53
C ASN A 24 -17.94 19.67 -5.27
N SER A 25 -18.52 20.70 -4.64
CA SER A 25 -17.96 21.37 -3.46
C SER A 25 -17.95 20.52 -2.18
N ASP A 26 -18.78 19.48 -2.11
CA ASP A 26 -18.85 18.56 -0.97
C ASP A 26 -17.70 17.55 -1.01
N LEU A 27 -16.78 17.60 -0.04
CA LEU A 27 -15.68 16.64 0.04
C LEU A 27 -16.13 15.25 0.48
N ASP A 28 -17.26 15.11 1.17
CA ASP A 28 -17.77 13.81 1.61
C ASP A 28 -18.43 13.05 0.44
N PHE A 29 -18.88 13.78 -0.59
CA PHE A 29 -19.22 13.18 -1.89
C PHE A 29 -17.99 12.47 -2.49
N TRP A 30 -16.82 13.11 -2.45
CA TRP A 30 -15.58 12.55 -2.98
C TRP A 30 -15.00 11.44 -2.09
N GLY A 31 -15.03 11.62 -0.76
CA GLY A 31 -14.48 10.66 0.20
C GLY A 31 -15.09 9.25 0.10
N ARG A 32 -16.31 9.12 -0.44
CA ARG A 32 -16.98 7.84 -0.71
C ARG A 32 -16.60 7.18 -2.04
N ARG A 33 -15.85 7.87 -2.91
CA ARG A 33 -15.55 7.46 -4.30
C ARG A 33 -14.06 7.36 -4.59
N MET A 34 -13.25 8.04 -3.79
CA MET A 34 -11.81 8.08 -3.99
C MET A 34 -11.07 7.97 -2.66
N VAL A 35 -9.79 7.67 -2.78
CA VAL A 35 -8.85 7.61 -1.68
C VAL A 35 -7.51 8.16 -2.17
N LEU A 36 -6.85 8.96 -1.34
CA LEU A 36 -5.55 9.55 -1.64
C LEU A 36 -4.46 8.53 -1.30
N GLY A 37 -3.70 8.09 -2.30
CA GLY A 37 -2.50 7.28 -2.10
C GLY A 37 -1.32 8.21 -1.83
N ILE A 38 -0.87 8.29 -0.58
CA ILE A 38 0.22 9.19 -0.16
C ILE A 38 1.49 8.42 0.19
N TRP A 39 2.61 8.84 -0.38
CA TRP A 39 3.92 8.24 -0.14
C TRP A 39 4.72 8.88 1.00
N ARG A 40 4.58 10.20 1.20
CA ARG A 40 5.44 10.99 2.10
C ARG A 40 4.66 11.63 3.24
N TRP A 41 5.34 11.83 4.37
CA TRP A 41 4.73 12.35 5.60
C TRP A 41 4.29 13.82 5.48
N ASP A 42 5.11 14.67 4.87
CA ASP A 42 4.81 16.09 4.62
C ASP A 42 3.57 16.28 3.72
N VAL A 43 3.36 15.38 2.77
CA VAL A 43 2.15 15.35 1.93
C VAL A 43 0.92 14.93 2.75
N LEU A 44 1.07 14.01 3.71
CA LEU A 44 -0.02 13.68 4.65
C LEU A 44 -0.37 14.87 5.54
N GLU A 45 0.61 15.63 6.04
CA GLU A 45 0.35 16.85 6.82
C GLU A 45 -0.43 17.89 6.01
N SER A 46 -0.14 18.02 4.72
CA SER A 46 -0.93 18.86 3.82
C SER A 46 -2.35 18.33 3.61
N ALA A 47 -2.55 17.00 3.53
CA ALA A 47 -3.88 16.36 3.45
C ALA A 47 -4.70 16.54 4.73
N ASN A 48 -4.09 16.38 5.90
CA ASN A 48 -4.73 16.63 7.19
C ASN A 48 -5.23 18.08 7.29
N SER A 49 -4.44 19.03 6.76
CA SER A 49 -4.76 20.46 6.81
C SER A 49 -5.80 20.89 5.76
N SER A 50 -5.70 20.37 4.53
CA SER A 50 -6.49 20.86 3.38
C SER A 50 -7.79 20.09 3.17
N CYS A 51 -7.85 18.81 3.54
CA CYS A 51 -8.98 17.93 3.28
C CYS A 51 -9.08 16.78 4.29
N PRO A 52 -9.25 17.05 5.59
CA PRO A 52 -9.21 16.04 6.66
C PRO A 52 -10.26 14.92 6.53
N THR A 53 -11.34 15.13 5.77
CA THR A 53 -12.40 14.13 5.56
C THR A 53 -12.14 13.20 4.37
N LEU A 54 -11.20 13.52 3.48
CA LEU A 54 -10.83 12.61 2.41
C LEU A 54 -9.99 11.45 2.97
N PRO A 55 -10.31 10.19 2.66
CA PRO A 55 -9.58 9.05 3.17
C PRO A 55 -8.20 8.96 2.53
N VAL A 56 -7.23 8.50 3.31
CA VAL A 56 -5.84 8.31 2.87
C VAL A 56 -5.42 6.85 2.98
N LEU A 57 -4.74 6.34 1.96
CA LEU A 57 -3.92 5.13 2.06
C LEU A 57 -2.44 5.53 2.03
N HIS A 58 -1.65 4.99 2.95
CA HIS A 58 -0.21 5.06 2.78
C HIS A 58 0.22 4.11 1.66
N ILE A 59 0.90 4.62 0.64
CA ILE A 59 1.50 3.81 -0.41
C ILE A 59 3.03 3.83 -0.30
N GLY A 60 3.68 2.68 -0.36
CA GLY A 60 5.14 2.67 -0.29
C GLY A 60 5.81 1.30 -0.19
N PHE A 61 7.06 1.34 0.25
CA PHE A 61 7.92 0.17 0.47
C PHE A 61 8.27 -0.03 1.96
N SER A 62 8.31 1.06 2.73
CA SER A 62 8.81 1.05 4.10
C SER A 62 7.74 0.57 5.07
N ARG A 63 7.97 -0.59 5.68
CA ARG A 63 7.10 -1.15 6.73
C ARG A 63 7.12 -0.32 8.01
N SER A 64 8.21 0.38 8.31
CA SER A 64 8.29 1.25 9.49
C SER A 64 7.49 2.54 9.26
N LEU A 65 7.58 3.12 8.06
CA LEU A 65 6.77 4.29 7.69
C LEU A 65 5.28 3.94 7.65
N ALA A 66 4.92 2.77 7.12
CA ALA A 66 3.54 2.29 7.13
C ALA A 66 2.93 2.25 8.53
N ARG A 67 3.69 1.80 9.55
CA ARG A 67 3.23 1.83 10.95
C ARG A 67 3.00 3.24 11.47
N LYS A 68 3.85 4.20 11.11
CA LYS A 68 3.65 5.62 11.47
C LYS A 68 2.35 6.17 10.87
N PHE A 69 2.08 5.82 9.61
CA PHE A 69 0.83 6.21 8.92
C PHE A 69 -0.40 5.54 9.54
N LEU A 70 -0.33 4.25 9.89
CA LEU A 70 -1.45 3.53 10.52
C LEU A 70 -1.91 4.17 11.84
N ALA A 71 -1.02 4.88 12.54
CA ALA A 71 -1.34 5.62 13.76
C ALA A 71 -2.14 6.92 13.52
N GLN A 72 -2.30 7.35 12.26
CA GLN A 72 -3.01 8.59 11.91
C GLN A 72 -4.49 8.31 11.66
N SER A 73 -5.37 9.19 12.16
CA SER A 73 -6.82 9.02 12.08
C SER A 73 -7.36 9.09 10.65
N GLN A 74 -6.84 10.00 9.83
CA GLN A 74 -7.23 10.16 8.41
C GLN A 74 -6.82 8.95 7.54
N VAL A 75 -5.82 8.18 7.97
CA VAL A 75 -5.30 7.04 7.20
C VAL A 75 -6.22 5.84 7.40
N VAL A 76 -6.89 5.39 6.34
CA VAL A 76 -7.82 4.25 6.39
C VAL A 76 -7.15 2.92 6.11
N GLY A 77 -5.87 2.91 5.72
CA GLY A 77 -5.15 1.69 5.36
C GLY A 77 -3.77 1.91 4.75
N ILE A 78 -3.18 0.80 4.31
CA ILE A 78 -1.87 0.76 3.67
C ILE A 78 -1.93 0.01 2.34
N SER A 79 -1.10 0.43 1.39
CA SER A 79 -0.89 -0.20 0.09
C SER A 79 0.60 -0.33 -0.15
N LEU A 80 1.17 -1.50 0.18
CA LEU A 80 2.62 -1.69 0.11
C LEU A 80 3.03 -2.54 -1.08
N ASN A 81 4.27 -2.35 -1.50
CA ASN A 81 4.81 -3.21 -2.53
C ASN A 81 4.78 -4.67 -2.06
N VAL A 82 4.36 -5.61 -2.91
CA VAL A 82 4.25 -7.04 -2.60
C VAL A 82 5.58 -7.61 -2.11
N VAL A 83 6.71 -7.11 -2.61
CA VAL A 83 8.05 -7.50 -2.13
C VAL A 83 8.27 -7.13 -0.66
N SER A 84 7.65 -6.05 -0.18
CA SER A 84 7.73 -5.61 1.22
C SER A 84 6.87 -6.46 2.15
N LEU A 85 5.79 -7.05 1.64
CA LEU A 85 4.84 -7.83 2.42
C LEU A 85 5.11 -9.35 2.35
N ASN A 86 5.62 -9.83 1.22
CA ASN A 86 5.89 -11.24 0.96
C ASN A 86 7.30 -11.68 1.39
N VAL A 87 7.77 -11.13 2.51
CA VAL A 87 9.04 -11.49 3.18
C VAL A 87 8.80 -11.52 4.70
N PRO A 88 9.67 -12.18 5.50
CA PRO A 88 9.49 -12.26 6.95
C PRO A 88 9.19 -10.90 7.60
N GLY A 89 8.15 -10.85 8.44
CA GLY A 89 7.65 -9.65 9.11
C GLY A 89 6.56 -8.87 8.35
N GLY A 90 6.30 -9.18 7.07
CA GLY A 90 5.19 -8.56 6.33
C GLY A 90 3.80 -9.01 6.82
N SER A 91 3.65 -10.29 7.17
CA SER A 91 2.41 -10.83 7.76
C SER A 91 2.04 -10.15 9.09
N SER A 92 3.04 -9.84 9.94
CA SER A 92 2.84 -9.09 11.18
C SER A 92 2.21 -7.72 10.90
N LEU A 93 2.74 -6.98 9.93
CA LEU A 93 2.21 -5.66 9.58
C LEU A 93 0.77 -5.73 9.05
N ILE A 94 0.45 -6.75 8.24
CA ILE A 94 -0.92 -6.97 7.74
C ILE A 94 -1.86 -7.24 8.92
N HIS A 95 -1.45 -8.11 9.85
CA HIS A 95 -2.24 -8.42 11.04
C HIS A 95 -2.43 -7.20 11.95
N GLU A 96 -1.38 -6.43 12.20
CA GLU A 96 -1.43 -5.17 12.95
C GLU A 96 -2.41 -4.17 12.32
N ALA A 97 -2.35 -3.97 11.00
CA ALA A 97 -3.27 -3.09 10.29
C ALA A 97 -4.74 -3.55 10.46
N LYS A 98 -5.01 -4.84 10.32
CA LYS A 98 -6.35 -5.41 10.51
C LYS A 98 -6.87 -5.27 11.94
N GLN A 99 -6.01 -5.49 12.94
CA GLN A 99 -6.36 -5.28 14.35
C GLN A 99 -6.77 -3.82 14.62
N LEU A 100 -6.21 -2.87 13.87
CA LEU A 100 -6.56 -1.45 13.93
C LEU A 100 -7.80 -1.11 13.07
N GLY A 101 -8.46 -2.09 12.45
CA GLY A 101 -9.58 -1.88 11.53
C GLY A 101 -9.16 -1.15 10.23
N LYS A 102 -7.90 -1.26 9.84
CA LYS A 102 -7.32 -0.59 8.66
C LYS A 102 -7.23 -1.56 7.49
N LEU A 103 -7.49 -1.03 6.29
CA LEU A 103 -7.46 -1.76 5.04
C LEU A 103 -6.01 -2.08 4.61
N THR A 104 -5.83 -3.20 3.96
CA THR A 104 -4.53 -3.75 3.54
C THR A 104 -4.53 -4.10 2.06
N TYR A 105 -3.60 -3.48 1.32
CA TYR A 105 -3.44 -3.68 -0.12
C TYR A 105 -2.00 -4.01 -0.48
N ALA A 106 -1.82 -4.70 -1.61
CA ALA A 106 -0.50 -5.01 -2.17
C ALA A 106 -0.37 -4.58 -3.64
N TRP A 107 0.82 -4.12 -4.05
CA TRP A 107 1.12 -3.73 -5.44
C TRP A 107 2.55 -4.09 -5.87
N THR A 108 2.90 -4.27 -7.13
CA THR A 108 2.02 -4.71 -8.21
C THR A 108 1.97 -6.24 -8.18
N VAL A 109 0.78 -6.81 -8.12
CA VAL A 109 0.55 -8.26 -7.98
C VAL A 109 0.10 -8.82 -9.33
N ASN A 110 1.05 -9.30 -10.14
CA ASN A 110 0.78 -9.78 -11.50
C ASN A 110 0.85 -11.31 -11.65
N GLN A 111 1.39 -12.01 -10.65
CA GLN A 111 1.67 -13.44 -10.74
C GLN A 111 0.66 -14.26 -9.94
N LYS A 112 0.23 -15.41 -10.47
CA LYS A 112 -0.75 -16.30 -9.80
C LYS A 112 -0.35 -16.71 -8.36
N PRO A 113 0.91 -17.09 -8.07
CA PRO A 113 1.33 -17.33 -6.68
C PRO A 113 1.09 -16.14 -5.75
N ALA A 114 1.27 -14.91 -6.25
CA ALA A 114 1.06 -13.70 -5.48
C ALA A 114 -0.42 -13.36 -5.30
N MET A 115 -1.28 -13.69 -6.26
CA MET A 115 -2.74 -13.61 -6.10
C MET A 115 -3.23 -14.60 -5.04
N LYS A 116 -2.75 -15.86 -5.06
CA LYS A 116 -3.06 -16.87 -4.04
C LYS A 116 -2.57 -16.45 -2.64
N TRP A 117 -1.36 -15.93 -2.57
CA TRP A 117 -0.81 -15.38 -1.34
C TRP A 117 -1.65 -14.20 -0.81
N ALA A 118 -2.08 -13.28 -1.68
CA ALA A 118 -2.91 -12.15 -1.29
C ALA A 118 -4.27 -12.60 -0.72
N ALA A 119 -4.92 -13.58 -1.36
CA ALA A 119 -6.15 -14.19 -0.87
C ALA A 119 -5.95 -14.89 0.49
N SER A 120 -4.85 -15.63 0.63
CA SER A 120 -4.49 -16.32 1.88
C SER A 120 -4.12 -15.39 3.04
N MET A 121 -3.52 -14.23 2.73
CA MET A 121 -3.29 -13.17 3.70
C MET A 121 -4.55 -12.34 3.98
N ASP A 122 -5.66 -12.64 3.28
CA ASP A 122 -6.95 -11.97 3.39
C ASP A 122 -6.81 -10.45 3.13
N LEU A 123 -6.05 -10.07 2.10
CA LEU A 123 -5.90 -8.65 1.74
C LEU A 123 -7.22 -8.08 1.20
N ASP A 124 -7.53 -6.84 1.57
CA ASP A 124 -8.72 -6.10 1.10
C ASP A 124 -8.67 -5.78 -0.40
N GLY A 125 -7.50 -5.90 -1.02
CA GLY A 125 -7.37 -5.87 -2.46
C GLY A 125 -5.92 -5.88 -2.94
N ILE A 126 -5.76 -5.92 -4.26
CA ILE A 126 -4.46 -5.81 -4.92
C ILE A 126 -4.51 -4.76 -6.02
N ILE A 127 -3.34 -4.21 -6.35
CA ILE A 127 -3.13 -3.43 -7.56
C ILE A 127 -2.39 -4.36 -8.54
N THR A 128 -2.97 -4.56 -9.72
CA THR A 128 -2.50 -5.49 -10.73
C THR A 128 -2.67 -4.90 -12.13
N ASP A 129 -1.78 -5.27 -13.04
CA ASP A 129 -1.91 -4.96 -14.47
C ASP A 129 -2.87 -5.94 -15.17
N HIS A 130 -3.33 -6.99 -14.46
CA HIS A 130 -4.22 -8.03 -14.97
C HIS A 130 -5.50 -8.15 -14.12
N PRO A 131 -6.34 -7.09 -14.07
CA PRO A 131 -7.52 -7.05 -13.21
C PRO A 131 -8.57 -8.10 -13.59
N ASP A 132 -8.69 -8.43 -14.87
CA ASP A 132 -9.56 -9.49 -15.40
C ASP A 132 -9.15 -10.88 -14.89
N VAL A 133 -7.85 -11.17 -14.90
CA VAL A 133 -7.30 -12.42 -14.38
C VAL A 133 -7.56 -12.55 -12.89
N TYR A 134 -7.34 -11.47 -12.13
CA TYR A 134 -7.60 -11.49 -10.69
C TYR A 134 -9.09 -11.58 -10.36
N ALA A 135 -9.95 -10.85 -11.07
CA ALA A 135 -11.40 -10.90 -10.88
C ALA A 135 -11.95 -12.30 -11.14
N LYS A 136 -11.47 -12.97 -12.21
CA LYS A 136 -11.81 -14.37 -12.45
C LYS A 136 -11.30 -15.28 -11.34
N PHE A 137 -10.04 -15.13 -10.96
CA PHE A 137 -9.44 -15.92 -9.88
C PHE A 137 -10.24 -15.83 -8.58
N ILE A 138 -10.56 -14.62 -8.10
CA ILE A 138 -11.27 -14.45 -6.83
C ILE A 138 -12.75 -14.84 -6.94
N GLY A 139 -13.38 -14.68 -8.10
CA GLY A 139 -14.75 -15.11 -8.34
C GLY A 139 -14.92 -16.63 -8.37
N ASP A 140 -13.86 -17.36 -8.75
CA ASP A 140 -13.83 -18.82 -8.74
C ASP A 140 -13.50 -19.38 -7.33
N VAL A 141 -12.96 -18.55 -6.42
CA VAL A 141 -12.59 -18.97 -5.05
C VAL A 141 -13.82 -18.98 -4.15
N THR A 142 -14.16 -20.16 -3.64
CA THR A 142 -15.27 -20.33 -2.69
C THR A 142 -14.85 -20.03 -1.25
N GLU A 143 -15.79 -19.67 -0.37
CA GLU A 143 -15.53 -19.51 1.08
C GLU A 143 -14.88 -20.76 1.67
N LYS A 144 -15.32 -21.95 1.25
CA LYS A 144 -14.74 -23.22 1.66
C LYS A 144 -13.26 -23.33 1.26
N GLU A 145 -12.89 -22.86 0.07
CA GLU A 145 -11.48 -22.84 -0.35
C GLU A 145 -10.67 -21.80 0.42
N ILE A 146 -11.26 -20.67 0.80
CA ILE A 146 -10.62 -19.70 1.70
C ILE A 146 -10.28 -20.38 3.03
N GLU A 147 -11.24 -21.08 3.63
CA GLU A 147 -11.10 -21.76 4.92
C GLU A 147 -10.23 -23.03 4.88
N THR A 148 -9.96 -23.59 3.70
CA THR A 148 -9.21 -24.85 3.55
C THR A 148 -7.91 -24.69 2.78
N ILE A 149 -7.98 -24.24 1.52
CA ILE A 149 -6.84 -24.11 0.60
C ILE A 149 -6.01 -22.87 0.91
N TYR A 150 -6.67 -21.76 1.27
CA TYR A 150 -5.99 -20.48 1.53
C TYR A 150 -5.80 -20.17 3.01
N ALA A 151 -6.40 -20.92 3.92
CA ALA A 151 -6.12 -20.88 5.36
C ALA A 151 -4.80 -21.60 5.73
N VAL A 152 -3.78 -21.47 4.88
CA VAL A 152 -2.48 -22.08 5.10
C VAL A 152 -1.75 -21.34 6.22
N LYS A 153 -1.15 -22.11 7.15
CA LYS A 153 -0.30 -21.56 8.21
C LYS A 153 0.90 -20.78 7.65
N GLU A 154 1.37 -21.17 6.47
CA GLU A 154 2.45 -20.49 5.75
C GLU A 154 2.03 -20.12 4.33
N PRO A 155 1.47 -18.92 4.11
CA PRO A 155 1.11 -18.40 2.78
C PRO A 155 2.29 -18.33 1.81
N SER A 156 3.53 -18.43 2.31
CA SER A 156 4.71 -18.57 1.45
C SER A 156 4.71 -19.87 0.63
N ALA A 157 3.94 -20.90 1.01
CA ALA A 157 3.90 -22.19 0.33
C ALA A 157 3.44 -22.12 -1.14
N PHE A 158 2.74 -21.05 -1.55
CA PHE A 158 2.35 -20.85 -2.95
C PHE A 158 3.53 -20.54 -3.88
N TYR A 159 4.69 -20.19 -3.33
CA TYR A 159 5.91 -19.88 -4.07
C TYR A 159 6.87 -21.06 -4.06
N THR A 160 7.52 -21.30 -5.19
CA THR A 160 8.70 -22.16 -5.30
C THR A 160 9.88 -21.60 -4.50
N PHE A 161 10.88 -22.43 -4.21
CA PHE A 161 12.08 -22.00 -3.50
C PHE A 161 12.81 -20.85 -4.22
N SER A 162 12.92 -20.91 -5.55
CA SER A 162 13.57 -19.87 -6.36
C SER A 162 12.78 -18.55 -6.32
N GLU A 163 11.44 -18.60 -6.33
CA GLU A 163 10.59 -17.41 -6.17
C GLU A 163 10.76 -16.79 -4.78
N LYS A 164 10.76 -17.61 -3.71
CA LYS A 164 11.02 -17.12 -2.34
C LYS A 164 12.37 -16.42 -2.26
N MET A 165 13.41 -17.01 -2.85
CA MET A 165 14.74 -16.40 -2.89
C MET A 165 14.75 -15.10 -3.69
N SER A 166 14.05 -15.08 -4.84
CA SER A 166 13.88 -13.87 -5.66
C SER A 166 13.23 -12.73 -4.87
N TYR A 167 12.17 -13.01 -4.12
CA TYR A 167 11.53 -12.00 -3.25
C TYR A 167 12.48 -11.46 -2.18
N ARG A 168 13.25 -12.33 -1.53
CA ARG A 168 14.25 -11.92 -0.52
C ARG A 168 15.35 -11.06 -1.13
N LEU A 169 15.87 -11.45 -2.29
CA LEU A 169 16.90 -10.68 -3.00
C LEU A 169 16.36 -9.32 -3.46
N LYS A 170 15.16 -9.29 -4.06
CA LYS A 170 14.49 -8.04 -4.44
C LYS A 170 14.26 -7.15 -3.24
N PHE A 171 13.84 -7.71 -2.11
CA PHE A 171 13.66 -6.96 -0.88
C PHE A 171 14.99 -6.37 -0.38
N ALA A 172 16.07 -7.14 -0.39
CA ALA A 172 17.40 -6.66 -0.02
C ALA A 172 17.87 -5.53 -0.94
N VAL A 173 17.75 -5.69 -2.27
CA VAL A 173 18.11 -4.66 -3.25
C VAL A 173 17.27 -3.40 -3.08
N MET A 174 15.96 -3.54 -2.91
CA MET A 174 15.04 -2.44 -2.64
C MET A 174 15.41 -1.72 -1.34
N TRP A 175 15.75 -2.46 -0.29
CA TRP A 175 16.13 -1.88 0.99
C TRP A 175 17.48 -1.14 0.90
N MET A 176 18.46 -1.70 0.20
CA MET A 176 19.73 -1.01 -0.09
C MET A 176 19.50 0.27 -0.89
N TRP A 177 18.59 0.25 -1.86
CA TRP A 177 18.23 1.44 -2.62
C TRP A 177 17.52 2.50 -1.77
N VAL A 178 16.55 2.11 -0.94
CA VAL A 178 15.88 3.02 0.01
C VAL A 178 16.89 3.61 1.00
N PHE A 179 17.80 2.79 1.51
CA PHE A 179 18.86 3.24 2.41
C PHE A 179 19.83 4.20 1.72
N TYR A 180 20.29 3.87 0.51
CA TYR A 180 21.11 4.78 -0.31
C TYR A 180 20.44 6.13 -0.51
N LEU A 181 19.15 6.11 -0.83
CA LEU A 181 18.34 7.31 -0.98
C LEU A 181 18.28 8.12 0.33
N GLN A 182 18.01 7.48 1.47
CA GLN A 182 18.01 8.15 2.80
C GLN A 182 19.37 8.78 3.14
N VAL A 183 20.46 8.05 2.88
CA VAL A 183 21.82 8.54 3.11
C VAL A 183 22.15 9.69 2.16
N SER A 184 21.78 9.57 0.89
CA SER A 184 21.98 10.62 -0.10
C SER A 184 21.25 11.90 0.30
N ASP A 185 19.99 11.82 0.75
CA ASP A 185 19.25 12.99 1.24
C ASP A 185 19.85 13.58 2.51
N PHE A 186 20.44 12.77 3.38
CA PHE A 186 21.12 13.29 4.58
C PHE A 186 22.35 14.14 4.22
N PHE A 187 23.15 13.71 3.24
CA PHE A 187 24.35 14.43 2.79
C PHE A 187 24.08 15.51 1.77
N PHE A 188 23.05 15.34 0.95
CA PHE A 188 22.62 16.27 -0.09
C PHE A 188 21.12 16.51 0.06
N PRO A 189 20.69 17.29 1.06
CA PRO A 189 19.28 17.52 1.33
C PRO A 189 18.60 18.10 0.11
N SER A 190 17.75 17.29 -0.53
CA SER A 190 16.77 17.82 -1.46
C SER A 190 15.66 18.48 -0.65
N ALA A 191 14.94 19.47 -1.22
CA ALA A 191 13.80 20.11 -0.55
C ALA A 191 12.64 19.13 -0.23
N LYS A 192 12.75 17.87 -0.66
CA LYS A 192 11.75 16.82 -0.52
C LYS A 192 12.14 16.02 0.72
N GLY A 193 11.35 16.09 1.79
CA GLY A 193 11.64 15.48 3.11
C GLY A 193 11.95 13.98 3.11
N PRO A 194 12.28 13.39 4.28
CA PRO A 194 12.92 12.08 4.37
C PRO A 194 12.08 10.94 3.78
N PHE A 195 12.78 9.96 3.19
CA PHE A 195 12.23 8.72 2.62
C PHE A 195 11.67 7.73 3.65
#